data_AF-A0A8S9V5A4-F1
#
_entry.id   AF-A0A8S9V5A4-F1
#
_cell.length_a   1.000
_cell.length_b   1.000
_cell.length_c   1.000
_cell.angle_alpha   90.00
_cell.angle_beta   90.00
_cell.angle_gamma   90.00
#
_symmetry.space_group_name_H-M   'P 1'
#
loop_
_entity.id
_entity.type
_entity.pdbx_description
1 polymer ?
#
loop_
_entity_poly.entity_id
_entity_poly.type
_entity_poly.pdbx_seq_one_letter_code
_entity_poly.pdbx_strand_id
1 'polypeptide(L)'
;MAGAPRRKNFTDDKDMALLRQIHADRPFLRQRGGIMAAGKTASGRFDKLVEAHRAAAEESAKASGVDEDESEKVILLDDLVAKLDDHAAKTAAAKETELRKREREEETSLVARRLAMESLKESGDDSTPVKKRKETELKDLLITLKEKELAERQEVRELDAERRRREREEDRDEAA
;
A
#
# COMPACT_ATOMS: atom_id res chain seq x y z
N MET A 1 -38.56 6.73 43.38
CA MET A 1 -37.91 6.45 42.08
C MET A 1 -36.45 6.85 42.17
N ALA A 2 -35.51 5.89 42.08
CA ALA A 2 -34.10 6.21 42.04
C ALA A 2 -33.75 6.77 40.65
N GLY A 3 -33.28 8.01 40.59
CA GLY A 3 -32.91 8.67 39.33
C GLY A 3 -31.78 7.92 38.63
N ALA A 4 -31.86 7.82 37.30
CA ALA A 4 -30.85 7.17 36.48
C ALA A 4 -29.44 7.72 36.77
N PRO A 5 -28.40 6.87 36.80
CA PRO A 5 -27.05 7.28 37.16
C PRO A 5 -26.55 8.35 36.17
N ARG A 6 -26.11 9.50 36.71
CA ARG A 6 -25.55 10.60 35.91
C ARG A 6 -24.31 10.12 35.16
N ARG A 7 -24.20 10.50 33.88
CA ARG A 7 -23.02 10.22 33.04
C ARG A 7 -21.79 10.75 33.77
N LYS A 8 -20.78 9.89 33.97
CA LYS A 8 -19.51 10.31 34.59
C LYS A 8 -18.85 11.33 33.68
N ASN A 9 -18.61 12.54 34.19
CA ASN A 9 -17.85 13.56 33.47
C ASN A 9 -16.37 13.17 33.44
N PHE A 10 -15.74 13.33 32.28
CA PHE A 10 -14.28 13.24 32.12
C PHE A 10 -13.65 14.53 32.66
N THR A 11 -12.56 14.37 33.39
CA THR A 11 -11.71 15.44 33.92
C THR A 11 -10.35 15.33 33.26
N ASP A 12 -9.52 16.37 33.33
CA ASP A 12 -8.19 16.33 32.70
C ASP A 12 -7.33 15.17 33.21
N ASP A 13 -7.37 14.85 34.50
CA ASP A 13 -6.67 13.69 35.05
C ASP A 13 -7.14 12.36 34.43
N LYS A 14 -8.45 12.23 34.16
CA LYS A 14 -9.03 11.04 33.51
C LYS A 14 -8.69 10.99 32.03
N ASP A 15 -8.63 12.13 31.37
CA ASP A 15 -8.18 12.23 29.98
C ASP A 15 -6.70 11.83 29.90
N MET A 16 -5.85 12.31 30.81
CA MET A 16 -4.45 11.91 30.88
C MET A 16 -4.28 10.41 31.14
N ALA A 17 -5.01 9.86 32.12
CA ALA A 17 -4.98 8.42 32.38
C ALA A 17 -5.44 7.61 31.15
N LEU A 18 -6.49 8.07 30.46
CA LEU A 18 -6.99 7.45 29.24
C LEU A 18 -5.96 7.49 28.11
N LEU A 19 -5.34 8.65 27.88
CA LEU A 19 -4.33 8.81 26.83
C LEU A 19 -3.09 7.95 27.11
N ARG A 20 -2.60 7.93 28.35
CA ARG A 20 -1.48 7.07 28.75
C ARG A 20 -1.80 5.59 28.55
N GLN A 21 -3.02 5.18 28.91
CA GLN A 21 -3.46 3.80 28.70
C GLN A 21 -3.53 3.45 27.20
N ILE A 22 -4.12 4.30 26.37
CA ILE A 22 -4.20 4.08 24.91
C ILE A 22 -2.80 4.04 24.29
N HIS A 23 -1.91 4.91 24.76
CA HIS A 23 -0.52 4.95 24.30
C HIS A 23 0.26 3.67 24.64
N ALA A 24 0.04 3.11 25.84
CA ALA A 24 0.64 1.86 26.27
C ALA A 24 0.04 0.65 25.53
N ASP A 25 -1.29 0.55 25.50
CA ASP A 25 -2.01 -0.63 25.01
C ASP A 25 -2.06 -0.70 23.48
N ARG A 26 -1.87 0.44 22.81
CA ARG A 26 -1.96 0.68 21.36
C ARG A 26 -3.09 -0.12 20.72
N PRO A 27 -4.35 0.08 21.17
CA PRO A 27 -5.47 -0.77 20.80
C PRO A 27 -5.75 -0.75 19.29
N PHE A 28 -5.39 0.34 18.60
CA PHE A 28 -5.54 0.52 17.16
C PHE A 28 -4.56 -0.33 16.32
N LEU A 29 -3.48 -0.87 16.90
CA LEU A 29 -2.54 -1.76 16.20
C LEU A 29 -2.92 -3.25 16.33
N ARG A 30 -3.95 -3.58 17.10
CA ARG A 30 -4.30 -4.99 17.37
C ARG A 30 -5.08 -5.57 16.18
N GLN A 31 -4.60 -6.69 15.66
CA GLN A 31 -5.13 -7.38 14.47
C GLN A 31 -6.59 -7.85 14.60
N ARG A 32 -7.13 -7.96 15.83
CA ARG A 32 -8.50 -8.45 16.08
C ARG A 32 -9.19 -7.63 17.18
N GLY A 33 -10.35 -7.04 16.84
CA GLY A 33 -11.25 -6.39 17.81
C GLY A 33 -10.78 -5.01 18.30
N GLY A 34 -10.36 -4.13 17.37
CA GLY A 34 -9.87 -2.78 17.62
C GLY A 34 -10.93 -1.79 18.14
N ILE A 35 -11.51 -2.09 19.29
CA ILE A 35 -12.24 -1.10 20.10
C ILE A 35 -11.57 -1.13 21.45
N MET A 36 -11.08 0.03 21.90
CA MET A 36 -10.52 0.24 23.23
C MET A 36 -11.22 -0.65 24.26
N ALA A 37 -10.46 -1.47 24.99
CA ALA A 37 -10.98 -2.28 26.09
C ALA A 37 -11.70 -1.43 27.16
N ALA A 38 -11.53 -0.10 27.12
CA ALA A 38 -12.20 0.90 27.94
C ALA A 38 -13.67 1.21 27.55
N GLY A 39 -14.22 0.57 26.51
CA GLY A 39 -15.65 0.67 26.15
C GLY A 39 -16.04 1.92 25.34
N LYS A 40 -17.29 1.96 24.88
CA LYS A 40 -17.81 2.98 23.92
C LYS A 40 -17.68 4.43 24.41
N THR A 41 -17.72 4.66 25.72
CA THR A 41 -17.59 6.00 26.32
C THR A 41 -16.15 6.51 26.32
N ALA A 42 -15.17 5.64 26.52
CA ALA A 42 -13.76 6.02 26.47
C ALA A 42 -13.32 6.27 25.02
N SER A 43 -13.81 5.45 24.08
CA SER A 43 -13.58 5.67 22.65
C SER A 43 -14.07 7.03 22.20
N GLY A 44 -15.34 7.33 22.46
CA GLY A 44 -15.90 8.64 22.09
C GLY A 44 -15.30 9.82 22.85
N ARG A 45 -14.59 9.61 23.96
CA ARG A 45 -13.82 10.68 24.61
C ARG A 45 -12.48 10.89 23.92
N PHE A 46 -11.77 9.81 23.61
CA PHE A 46 -10.51 9.86 22.87
C PHE A 46 -10.69 10.52 21.50
N ASP A 47 -11.72 10.14 20.75
CA ASP A 47 -12.01 10.73 19.43
C ASP A 47 -12.17 12.26 19.54
N LYS A 48 -12.89 12.74 20.55
CA LYS A 48 -13.05 14.18 20.82
C LYS A 48 -11.74 14.87 21.21
N LEU A 49 -10.88 14.20 21.95
CA LEU A 49 -9.57 14.76 22.33
C LEU A 49 -8.67 14.89 21.11
N VAL A 50 -8.69 13.90 20.21
CA VAL A 50 -7.96 13.93 18.94
C VAL A 50 -8.50 15.03 18.02
N GLU A 51 -9.82 15.15 17.87
CA GLU A 51 -10.45 16.21 17.06
C GLU A 51 -10.07 17.61 17.57
N ALA A 52 -10.18 17.84 18.90
CA ALA A 52 -9.83 19.12 19.50
C ALA A 52 -8.35 19.46 19.34
N HIS A 53 -7.46 18.47 19.50
CA HIS A 53 -6.01 18.66 19.32
C HIS A 53 -5.66 18.98 17.86
N ARG A 54 -6.24 18.27 16.89
CA ARG A 54 -6.03 18.57 15.45
C ARG A 54 -6.46 19.98 15.09
N ALA A 55 -7.61 20.44 15.61
CA ALA A 55 -8.08 21.80 15.39
C ALA A 55 -7.13 22.84 16.01
N ALA A 56 -6.67 22.60 17.23
CA ALA A 56 -5.70 23.47 17.90
C ALA A 56 -4.35 23.50 17.15
N ALA A 57 -3.83 22.36 16.72
CA ALA A 57 -2.59 22.28 15.95
C ALA A 57 -2.68 23.03 14.62
N GLU A 58 -3.83 22.99 13.93
CA GLU A 58 -4.06 23.77 12.71
C GLU A 58 -4.09 25.29 12.99
N GLU A 59 -4.68 25.70 14.12
CA GLU A 59 -4.71 27.10 14.56
C GLU A 59 -3.30 27.59 14.94
N SER A 60 -2.56 26.81 15.73
CA SER A 60 -1.17 27.11 16.10
C SER A 60 -0.25 27.18 14.89
N ALA A 61 -0.41 26.26 13.91
CA ALA A 61 0.35 26.31 12.66
C ALA A 61 0.09 27.59 11.86
N LYS A 62 -1.13 28.15 11.91
CA LYS A 62 -1.47 29.44 11.29
C LYS A 62 -0.93 30.63 12.08
N ALA A 63 -0.80 30.50 13.40
CA ALA A 63 -0.33 31.52 14.31
C ALA A 63 1.21 31.61 14.44
N SER A 64 1.96 30.89 13.60
CA SER A 64 3.43 30.75 13.56
C SER A 64 4.21 31.94 14.16
N GLY A 65 4.82 31.72 15.33
CA GLY A 65 5.73 32.69 15.96
C GLY A 65 5.70 32.78 17.49
N VAL A 66 4.95 31.91 18.17
CA VAL A 66 4.90 31.86 19.64
C VAL A 66 5.45 30.53 20.11
N ASP A 67 6.53 30.58 20.90
CA ASP A 67 7.02 29.43 21.66
C ASP A 67 6.08 29.22 22.86
N GLU A 68 5.19 28.24 22.78
CA GLU A 68 4.31 27.84 23.89
C GLU A 68 4.91 26.62 24.60
N ASP A 69 4.82 26.60 25.93
CA ASP A 69 5.18 25.41 26.72
C ASP A 69 4.24 24.24 26.36
N GLU A 70 4.74 23.27 25.60
CA GLU A 70 3.98 22.08 25.23
C GLU A 70 3.68 21.22 26.47
N SER A 71 2.42 21.22 26.91
CA SER A 71 1.99 20.34 27.99
C SER A 71 2.17 18.86 27.63
N GLU A 72 2.41 17.99 28.62
CA GLU A 72 2.53 16.53 28.41
C GLU A 72 1.34 15.95 27.63
N LYS A 73 0.14 16.51 27.83
CA LYS A 73 -1.09 16.12 27.13
C LYS A 73 -0.98 16.33 25.62
N VAL A 74 -0.40 17.46 25.20
CA VAL A 74 -0.21 17.82 23.78
C VAL A 74 0.79 16.87 23.15
N ILE A 75 1.97 16.71 23.77
CA ILE A 75 3.01 15.78 23.31
C ILE A 75 2.45 14.36 23.14
N LEU A 76 1.69 13.88 24.12
CA LEU A 76 1.10 12.55 24.06
C LEU A 76 0.03 12.41 22.96
N LEU A 77 -0.72 13.47 22.69
CA LEU A 77 -1.69 13.52 21.61
C LEU A 77 -1.02 13.56 20.24
N ASP A 78 0.06 14.33 20.07
CA ASP A 78 0.87 14.36 18.84
C ASP A 78 1.38 12.94 18.51
N ASP A 79 1.98 12.29 19.50
CA ASP A 79 2.50 10.94 19.40
C ASP A 79 1.44 9.90 19.04
N LEU A 80 0.23 10.05 19.60
CA LEU A 80 -0.90 9.15 19.33
C LEU A 80 -1.50 9.41 17.94
N VAL A 81 -1.63 10.66 17.54
CA VAL A 81 -2.13 11.07 16.22
C VAL A 81 -1.20 10.56 15.12
N ALA A 82 0.10 10.76 15.24
CA ALA A 82 1.08 10.26 14.28
C ALA A 82 0.96 8.74 14.10
N LYS A 83 0.85 7.98 15.20
CA LYS A 83 0.69 6.52 15.16
C LYS A 83 -0.64 6.08 14.53
N LEU A 84 -1.72 6.85 14.72
CA LEU A 84 -3.02 6.59 14.08
C LEU A 84 -2.96 6.80 12.57
N ASP A 85 -2.38 7.91 12.13
CA ASP A 85 -2.28 8.25 10.72
C ASP A 85 -1.36 7.29 9.97
N ASP A 86 -0.22 6.92 10.57
CA ASP A 86 0.66 5.86 10.05
C ASP A 86 -0.07 4.53 9.86
N HIS A 87 -0.88 4.15 10.85
CA HIS A 87 -1.65 2.91 10.77
C HIS A 87 -2.76 3.01 9.70
N ALA A 88 -3.46 4.13 9.62
CA ALA A 88 -4.45 4.39 8.58
C ALA A 88 -3.82 4.29 7.18
N ALA A 89 -2.67 4.93 6.97
CA ALA A 89 -1.92 4.87 5.71
C ALA A 89 -1.48 3.44 5.36
N LYS A 90 -0.92 2.68 6.32
CA LYS A 90 -0.53 1.28 6.12
C LYS A 90 -1.71 0.39 5.77
N THR A 91 -2.84 0.56 6.44
CA THR A 91 -4.05 -0.24 6.14
C THR A 91 -4.68 0.13 4.80
N ALA A 92 -4.64 1.41 4.40
CA ALA A 92 -5.09 1.86 3.09
C ALA A 92 -4.21 1.29 1.97
N ALA A 93 -2.88 1.39 2.11
CA ALA A 93 -1.92 0.84 1.16
C ALA A 93 -2.08 -0.68 1.00
N ALA A 94 -2.22 -1.41 2.11
CA ALA A 94 -2.47 -2.86 2.06
C ALA A 94 -3.73 -3.20 1.26
N LYS A 95 -4.85 -2.51 1.52
CA LYS A 95 -6.10 -2.68 0.78
C LYS A 95 -5.96 -2.34 -0.70
N GLU A 96 -5.27 -1.25 -1.03
CA GLU A 96 -5.01 -0.84 -2.42
C GLU A 96 -4.18 -1.89 -3.18
N THR A 97 -3.16 -2.46 -2.53
CA THR A 97 -2.35 -3.53 -3.15
C THR A 97 -3.16 -4.80 -3.40
N GLU A 98 -4.04 -5.19 -2.47
CA GLU A 98 -4.94 -6.32 -2.66
C GLU A 98 -5.95 -6.06 -3.77
N LEU A 99 -6.53 -4.85 -3.83
CA LEU A 99 -7.45 -4.45 -4.89
C LEU A 99 -6.77 -4.51 -6.26
N ARG A 100 -5.58 -3.93 -6.41
CA ARG A 100 -4.82 -3.98 -7.67
C ARG A 100 -4.47 -5.40 -8.08
N LYS A 101 -4.14 -6.28 -7.12
CA LYS A 101 -3.87 -7.69 -7.41
C LYS A 101 -5.13 -8.36 -7.98
N ARG A 102 -6.29 -8.11 -7.36
CA ARG A 102 -7.58 -8.63 -7.83
C ARG A 102 -7.95 -8.11 -9.21
N GLU A 103 -7.77 -6.81 -9.47
CA GLU A 103 -8.01 -6.21 -10.78
C GLU A 103 -7.16 -6.88 -11.87
N ARG A 104 -5.86 -7.12 -11.60
CA ARG A 104 -4.99 -7.86 -12.52
C ARG A 104 -5.46 -9.29 -12.76
N GLU A 105 -5.89 -9.99 -11.71
CA GLU A 105 -6.45 -11.35 -11.84
C GLU A 105 -7.74 -11.34 -12.68
N GLU A 106 -8.62 -10.35 -12.48
CA GLU A 106 -9.83 -10.18 -13.27
C GLU A 106 -9.51 -9.85 -14.74
N GLU A 107 -8.58 -8.93 -15.02
CA GLU A 107 -8.10 -8.60 -16.37
C GLU A 107 -7.53 -9.81 -17.09
N THR A 108 -6.63 -10.57 -16.44
CA THR A 108 -6.05 -11.79 -17.03
C THR A 108 -7.12 -12.85 -17.31
N SER A 109 -8.13 -12.99 -16.44
CA SER A 109 -9.25 -13.90 -16.64
C SER A 109 -10.13 -13.51 -17.85
N LEU A 110 -10.34 -12.21 -18.07
CA LEU A 110 -11.11 -11.70 -19.21
C LEU A 110 -10.39 -11.97 -20.53
N VAL A 111 -9.06 -11.79 -20.57
CA VAL A 111 -8.24 -12.12 -21.74
C VAL A 111 -8.33 -13.62 -22.05
N ALA A 112 -8.18 -14.48 -21.04
CA ALA A 112 -8.31 -15.93 -21.21
C ALA A 112 -9.70 -16.32 -21.76
N ARG A 113 -10.77 -15.72 -21.22
CA ARG A 113 -12.14 -15.96 -21.71
C ARG A 113 -12.32 -15.49 -23.16
N ARG A 114 -11.74 -14.35 -23.54
CA ARG A 114 -11.81 -13.83 -24.91
C ARG A 114 -11.09 -14.76 -25.89
N LEU A 115 -9.86 -15.18 -25.56
CA LEU A 115 -9.08 -16.11 -26.38
C LEU A 115 -9.80 -17.45 -26.56
N ALA A 116 -10.40 -17.98 -25.49
CA ALA A 116 -11.19 -19.21 -25.56
C ALA A 116 -12.38 -19.07 -26.51
N MET A 117 -13.13 -17.97 -26.42
CA MET A 117 -14.28 -17.70 -27.30
C MET A 117 -13.87 -17.52 -28.78
N GLU A 118 -12.73 -16.88 -29.03
CA GLU A 118 -12.17 -16.71 -30.38
C GLU A 118 -11.77 -18.06 -30.99
N SER A 119 -11.10 -18.93 -30.22
CA SER A 119 -10.70 -20.26 -30.69
C SER A 119 -11.90 -21.16 -31.04
N LEU A 120 -12.99 -21.06 -30.26
CA LEU A 120 -14.24 -21.76 -30.55
C LEU A 120 -14.85 -21.26 -31.87
N LYS A 121 -14.80 -19.95 -32.12
CA LYS A 121 -15.33 -19.35 -33.36
C LYS A 121 -14.51 -19.76 -34.59
N GLU A 122 -13.19 -19.81 -34.50
CA GLU A 122 -12.33 -20.26 -35.61
C GLU A 122 -12.53 -21.76 -35.93
N SER A 123 -12.78 -22.58 -34.90
CA SER A 123 -13.01 -24.03 -35.08
C SER A 123 -14.37 -24.39 -35.70
N GLY A 124 -15.29 -23.44 -35.81
CA GLY A 124 -16.64 -23.65 -36.34
C GLY A 124 -16.81 -23.44 -37.85
N ASP A 125 -15.81 -22.88 -38.55
CA ASP A 125 -15.97 -22.38 -39.93
C ASP A 125 -14.89 -22.87 -40.92
N ASP A 126 -14.35 -24.08 -40.79
CA ASP A 126 -13.47 -24.60 -41.84
C ASP A 126 -13.61 -26.11 -42.08
N SER A 127 -14.43 -26.41 -43.09
CA SER A 127 -14.32 -27.66 -43.84
C SER A 127 -13.51 -27.38 -45.12
N THR A 128 -12.36 -28.06 -45.27
CA THR A 128 -11.42 -28.16 -46.43
C THR A 128 -10.08 -27.38 -46.34
N PRO A 129 -9.08 -27.60 -47.23
CA PRO A 129 -7.74 -28.08 -46.89
C PRO A 129 -6.68 -26.96 -46.75
N VAL A 130 -6.86 -26.04 -45.81
CA VAL A 130 -5.95 -24.87 -45.59
C VAL A 130 -4.74 -25.18 -44.68
N LYS A 131 -4.78 -26.33 -43.97
CA LYS A 131 -3.89 -26.65 -42.83
C LYS A 131 -2.37 -26.57 -43.12
N LYS A 132 -1.91 -26.83 -44.34
CA LYS A 132 -0.47 -26.86 -44.66
C LYS A 132 0.19 -25.49 -44.78
N ARG A 133 -0.54 -24.43 -45.17
CA ARG A 133 0.01 -23.06 -45.27
C ARG A 133 0.12 -22.37 -43.90
N LYS A 134 -0.87 -22.61 -43.02
CA LYS A 134 -0.82 -22.11 -41.63
C LYS A 134 0.33 -22.74 -40.83
N GLU A 135 0.66 -24.01 -41.09
CA GLU A 135 1.78 -24.70 -40.42
C GLU A 135 3.15 -24.09 -40.78
N THR A 136 3.35 -23.66 -42.04
CA THR A 136 4.59 -22.99 -42.46
C THR A 136 4.71 -21.61 -41.84
N GLU A 137 3.63 -20.83 -41.82
CA GLU A 137 3.62 -19.49 -41.20
C GLU A 137 3.89 -19.56 -39.68
N LEU A 138 3.35 -20.57 -38.99
CA LEU A 138 3.61 -20.80 -37.56
C LEU A 138 5.07 -21.19 -37.29
N LYS A 139 5.68 -21.98 -38.19
CA LYS A 139 7.11 -22.34 -38.07
C LYS A 139 8.00 -21.12 -38.28
N ASP A 140 7.70 -20.27 -39.26
CA ASP A 140 8.45 -19.05 -39.52
C ASP A 140 8.33 -18.06 -38.35
N LEU A 141 7.14 -17.90 -37.77
CA LEU A 141 6.94 -17.10 -36.56
C LEU A 141 7.73 -17.66 -35.36
N LEU A 142 7.78 -18.99 -35.19
CA LEU A 142 8.56 -19.61 -34.11
C LEU A 142 10.07 -19.37 -34.27
N ILE A 143 10.57 -19.41 -35.51
CA ILE A 143 11.97 -19.11 -35.84
C ILE A 143 12.30 -17.66 -35.49
N THR A 144 11.47 -16.70 -35.93
CA THR A 144 11.71 -15.27 -35.66
C THR A 144 11.68 -14.94 -34.16
N LEU A 145 10.82 -15.60 -33.38
CA LEU A 145 10.81 -15.45 -31.92
C LEU A 145 12.08 -16.00 -31.28
N LYS A 146 12.58 -17.15 -31.76
CA LYS A 146 13.80 -17.75 -31.22
C LYS A 146 15.05 -16.94 -31.57
N GLU A 147 15.09 -16.33 -32.75
CA GLU A 147 16.17 -15.42 -33.16
C GLU A 147 16.19 -14.16 -32.29
N LYS A 148 15.03 -13.56 -32.00
CA LYS A 148 14.92 -12.40 -31.10
C LYS A 148 15.38 -12.73 -29.68
N GLU A 149 14.95 -13.87 -29.13
CA GLU A 149 15.38 -14.32 -27.80
C GLU A 149 16.91 -14.54 -27.74
N LEU A 150 17.51 -15.08 -28.81
CA LEU A 150 18.96 -15.25 -28.90
C LEU A 150 19.69 -13.90 -29.01
N ALA A 151 19.15 -12.95 -29.77
CA ALA A 151 19.72 -11.61 -29.92
C ALA A 151 19.71 -10.85 -28.59
N GLU A 152 18.58 -10.83 -27.87
CA GLU A 152 18.49 -10.20 -26.54
C GLU A 152 19.47 -10.85 -25.55
N ARG A 153 19.60 -12.18 -25.60
CA ARG A 153 20.55 -12.90 -24.75
C ARG A 153 22.01 -12.62 -25.11
N GLN A 154 22.31 -12.29 -26.36
CA GLN A 154 23.63 -11.83 -26.79
C GLN A 154 23.88 -10.40 -26.30
N GLU A 155 22.91 -9.50 -26.47
CA GLU A 155 23.00 -8.10 -26.04
C GLU A 155 23.23 -7.98 -24.53
N VAL A 156 22.53 -8.78 -23.71
CA VAL A 156 22.77 -8.83 -22.26
C VAL A 156 24.21 -9.24 -21.92
N ARG A 157 24.78 -10.20 -22.66
CA ARG A 157 26.18 -10.62 -22.43
C ARG A 157 27.16 -9.55 -22.84
N GLU A 158 26.85 -8.79 -23.89
CA GLU A 158 27.67 -7.67 -24.37
C GLU A 158 27.63 -6.50 -23.38
N LEU A 159 26.44 -6.11 -22.92
CA LEU A 159 26.28 -5.08 -21.89
C LEU A 159 27.01 -5.45 -20.59
N ASP A 160 26.91 -6.71 -20.16
CA ASP A 160 27.67 -7.18 -18.99
C ASP A 160 29.19 -7.15 -19.23
N ALA A 161 29.65 -7.43 -20.46
CA ALA A 161 31.06 -7.36 -20.83
C ALA A 161 31.55 -5.91 -20.91
N GLU A 162 30.73 -4.98 -21.39
CA GLU A 162 31.00 -3.55 -21.41
C GLU A 162 31.02 -2.95 -20.01
N ARG A 163 30.06 -3.31 -19.15
CA ARG A 163 30.04 -2.93 -17.74
C ARG A 163 31.36 -3.34 -17.06
N ARG A 164 31.83 -4.57 -17.31
CA ARG A 164 33.12 -5.07 -16.81
C ARG A 164 34.34 -4.40 -17.47
N ARG A 165 34.23 -3.86 -18.68
CA ARG A 165 35.32 -3.07 -19.30
C ARG A 165 35.38 -1.68 -18.69
N ARG A 166 34.22 -1.06 -18.50
CA ARG A 166 34.06 0.26 -17.90
C ARG A 166 34.53 0.29 -16.45
N GLU A 167 34.14 -0.68 -15.63
CA GLU A 167 34.68 -0.82 -14.26
C GLU A 167 36.22 -0.89 -14.25
N ARG A 168 36.82 -1.62 -15.21
CA ARG A 168 38.29 -1.71 -15.34
C ARG A 168 38.96 -0.43 -15.86
N GLU A 169 38.22 0.44 -16.52
CA GLU A 169 38.72 1.72 -17.04
C GLU A 169 38.60 2.80 -15.95
N GLU A 170 37.48 2.81 -15.22
CA GLU A 170 37.26 3.62 -14.02
C GLU A 170 38.31 3.29 -12.93
N ASP A 171 38.62 2.01 -12.68
CA ASP A 171 39.69 1.58 -11.76
C ASP A 171 41.10 2.06 -12.19
N ARG A 172 41.33 2.31 -13.49
CA ARG A 172 42.61 2.82 -14.00
C ARG A 172 42.71 4.34 -13.88
N ASP A 173 41.60 5.05 -14.10
CA ASP A 173 41.54 6.50 -13.97
C ASP A 173 41.58 6.95 -12.49
N GLU A 174 41.09 6.12 -11.55
CA GLU A 174 41.19 6.40 -10.10
C GLU A 174 42.60 6.12 -9.52
N ALA A 175 43.44 5.36 -10.24
CA ALA A 175 44.81 5.02 -9.83
C ALA A 175 45.90 5.91 -10.45
N ALA A 176 45.53 6.92 -11.25
CA ALA A 176 46.43 7.89 -11.90
C ALA A 176 46.37 9.28 -11.21
#